data_AF-A0A4V1V277-F1
#
_entry.id   AF-A0A4V1V277-F1
#
_cell.length_a   1.000
_cell.length_b   1.000
_cell.length_c   1.000
_cell.angle_alpha   90.00
_cell.angle_beta   90.00
_cell.angle_gamma   90.00
#
_symmetry.space_group_name_H-M   'P 1'
#
loop_
_entity.id
_entity.type
_entity.pdbx_description
1 polymer ?
#
loop_
_entity_poly.entity_id
_entity_poly.type
_entity_poly.pdbx_seq_one_letter_code
_entity_poly.pdbx_strand_id
1 'polypeptide(L)'
;MQINLNRAKRSKLHTAMRDAIGVGADPTDTEEVMLSGFIEAFCWADYPGEAFELARALDAHIYSDLHRSDFCFVTVDACELRDALGAKSVNMALRMCGMRPRQRGSRIIWSDAPGNEPTMTVTLPADLLDRWNEDV
;
A
#
# COMPACT_ATOMS: atom_id res chain seq x y z
N MET A 1 -15.54 -10.75 5.75
CA MET A 1 -16.26 -11.44 4.65
C MET A 1 -15.21 -12.09 3.74
N GLN A 2 -15.23 -13.41 3.58
CA GLN A 2 -14.29 -14.13 2.70
C GLN A 2 -14.95 -14.41 1.34
N ILE A 3 -14.38 -13.88 0.26
CA ILE A 3 -14.90 -14.08 -1.09
C ILE A 3 -14.41 -15.44 -1.61
N ASN A 4 -15.32 -16.44 -1.62
CA ASN A 4 -15.00 -17.79 -2.11
C ASN A 4 -15.05 -17.85 -3.66
N LEU A 5 -14.01 -17.34 -4.28
CA LEU A 5 -13.81 -17.39 -5.73
C LEU A 5 -12.54 -18.18 -6.05
N ASN A 6 -12.66 -19.09 -7.03
CA ASN A 6 -11.48 -19.74 -7.60
C ASN A 6 -10.61 -18.73 -8.37
N ARG A 7 -9.37 -19.13 -8.68
CA ARG A 7 -8.39 -18.26 -9.36
C ARG A 7 -8.91 -17.65 -10.66
N ALA A 8 -9.65 -18.41 -11.46
CA ALA A 8 -10.21 -17.93 -12.73
C ALA A 8 -11.27 -16.84 -12.50
N LYS A 9 -12.16 -17.02 -11.52
CA LYS A 9 -13.17 -16.02 -11.14
C LYS A 9 -12.53 -14.77 -10.54
N ARG A 10 -11.50 -14.91 -9.69
CA ARG A 10 -10.72 -13.78 -9.15
C ARG A 10 -10.06 -12.97 -10.26
N SER A 11 -9.45 -13.65 -11.24
CA SER A 11 -8.85 -12.98 -12.40
C SER A 11 -9.87 -12.19 -13.22
N LYS A 12 -11.04 -12.79 -13.50
CA LYS A 12 -12.12 -12.10 -14.23
C LYS A 12 -12.64 -10.87 -13.46
N LEU A 13 -12.84 -11.01 -12.16
CA LEU A 13 -13.29 -9.92 -11.30
C LEU A 13 -12.26 -8.78 -11.28
N HIS A 14 -10.97 -9.11 -11.13
CA HIS A 14 -9.87 -8.14 -11.14
C HIS A 14 -9.88 -7.33 -12.45
N THR A 15 -9.91 -8.00 -13.61
CA THR A 15 -9.96 -7.32 -14.91
C THR A 15 -11.22 -6.46 -15.03
N ALA A 16 -12.39 -6.98 -14.68
CA ALA A 16 -13.65 -6.25 -14.79
C ALA A 16 -13.68 -4.99 -13.89
N MET A 17 -13.13 -5.05 -12.68
CA MET A 17 -13.05 -3.90 -11.78
C MET A 17 -12.11 -2.82 -12.32
N ARG A 18 -10.96 -3.23 -12.88
CA ARG A 18 -10.02 -2.30 -13.53
C ARG A 18 -10.66 -1.59 -14.71
N ASP A 19 -11.30 -2.35 -15.60
CA ASP A 19 -11.98 -1.80 -16.78
C ASP A 19 -13.10 -0.84 -16.39
N ALA A 20 -13.88 -1.18 -15.35
CA ALA A 20 -15.00 -0.36 -14.90
C ALA A 20 -14.57 0.99 -14.29
N ILE A 21 -13.40 1.04 -13.65
CA ILE A 21 -12.86 2.24 -12.99
C ILE A 21 -11.87 2.98 -13.91
N GLY A 22 -11.47 2.37 -15.03
CA GLY A 22 -10.55 2.96 -16.00
C GLY A 22 -9.06 2.80 -15.63
N VAL A 23 -8.71 1.89 -14.73
CA VAL A 23 -7.31 1.66 -14.30
C VAL A 23 -6.61 0.70 -15.25
N GLY A 24 -5.74 1.23 -16.11
CA GLY A 24 -4.94 0.45 -17.06
C GLY A 24 -4.00 -0.55 -16.37
N ALA A 25 -3.46 -1.52 -17.13
CA ALA A 25 -2.61 -2.61 -16.61
C ALA A 25 -1.37 -2.11 -15.83
N ASP A 26 -0.83 -0.98 -16.25
CA ASP A 26 0.31 -0.31 -15.65
C ASP A 26 -0.13 1.07 -15.13
N PRO A 27 -0.44 1.22 -13.83
CA PRO A 27 -0.92 2.49 -13.28
C PRO A 27 0.17 3.56 -13.37
N THR A 28 -0.21 4.74 -13.86
CA THR A 28 0.70 5.80 -14.30
C THR A 28 0.85 6.91 -13.26
N ASP A 29 -0.22 7.24 -12.53
CA ASP A 29 -0.22 8.22 -11.43
C ASP A 29 -0.54 7.60 -10.05
N THR A 30 -0.51 8.42 -9.00
CA THR A 30 -0.71 7.96 -7.60
C THR A 30 -2.12 7.42 -7.38
N GLU A 31 -3.14 8.06 -7.96
CA GLU A 31 -4.54 7.66 -7.80
C GLU A 31 -4.78 6.29 -8.45
N GLU A 32 -4.28 6.07 -9.67
CA GLU A 32 -4.36 4.78 -10.34
C GLU A 32 -3.64 3.67 -9.56
N VAL A 33 -2.52 3.98 -8.89
CA VAL A 33 -1.82 3.01 -8.03
C VAL A 33 -2.66 2.64 -6.82
N MET A 34 -3.25 3.63 -6.14
CA MET A 34 -4.12 3.39 -4.99
C MET A 34 -5.30 2.51 -5.39
N LEU A 35 -6.02 2.89 -6.46
CA LEU A 35 -7.16 2.14 -6.98
C LEU A 35 -6.77 0.72 -7.40
N SER A 36 -5.63 0.55 -8.07
CA SER A 36 -5.08 -0.76 -8.41
C SER A 36 -4.81 -1.61 -7.16
N GLY A 37 -4.24 -1.01 -6.10
CA GLY A 37 -4.02 -1.65 -4.81
C GLY A 37 -5.32 -2.10 -4.14
N PHE A 38 -6.36 -1.27 -4.14
CA PHE A 38 -7.68 -1.62 -3.60
C PHE A 38 -8.33 -2.76 -4.36
N ILE A 39 -8.28 -2.73 -5.69
CA ILE A 39 -8.81 -3.81 -6.55
C ILE A 39 -8.05 -5.12 -6.28
N GLU A 40 -6.72 -5.05 -6.19
CA GLU A 40 -5.88 -6.22 -5.91
C GLU A 40 -6.20 -6.82 -4.54
N ALA A 41 -6.30 -5.99 -3.50
CA ALA A 41 -6.68 -6.43 -2.16
C ALA A 41 -8.05 -7.10 -2.16
N PHE A 42 -9.06 -6.50 -2.79
CA PHE A 42 -10.40 -7.08 -2.86
C PHE A 42 -10.43 -8.44 -3.59
N CYS A 43 -9.67 -8.57 -4.68
CA CYS A 43 -9.69 -9.78 -5.50
C CYS A 43 -8.77 -10.89 -5.00
N TRP A 44 -7.66 -10.55 -4.34
CA TRP A 44 -6.54 -11.46 -4.08
C TRP A 44 -6.14 -11.59 -2.62
N ALA A 45 -6.54 -10.67 -1.74
CA ALA A 45 -6.33 -10.86 -0.31
C ALA A 45 -7.19 -12.03 0.20
N ASP A 46 -6.65 -12.74 1.18
CA ASP A 46 -7.42 -13.74 1.92
C ASP A 46 -8.43 -13.04 2.86
N TYR A 47 -8.00 -11.92 3.45
CA TYR A 47 -8.79 -11.05 4.32
C TYR A 47 -8.66 -9.58 3.86
N PRO A 48 -9.50 -9.12 2.92
CA PRO A 48 -9.39 -7.77 2.38
C PRO A 48 -9.61 -6.67 3.43
N GLY A 49 -10.47 -6.92 4.43
CA GLY A 49 -10.73 -5.96 5.51
C GLY A 49 -9.49 -5.64 6.34
N GLU A 50 -8.67 -6.64 6.67
CA GLU A 50 -7.41 -6.43 7.40
C GLU A 50 -6.41 -5.62 6.58
N ALA A 51 -6.37 -5.84 5.26
CA ALA A 51 -5.51 -5.08 4.37
C ALA A 51 -5.95 -3.61 4.27
N PHE A 52 -7.26 -3.34 4.30
CA PHE A 52 -7.80 -1.98 4.32
C PHE A 52 -7.50 -1.26 5.64
N GLU A 53 -7.67 -1.93 6.77
CA GLU A 53 -7.32 -1.35 8.08
C GLU A 53 -5.82 -1.07 8.17
N LEU A 54 -4.97 -1.99 7.70
CA LEU A 54 -3.53 -1.74 7.62
C LEU A 54 -3.19 -0.55 6.72
N ALA A 55 -3.84 -0.43 5.55
CA ALA A 55 -3.64 0.72 4.68
C ALA A 55 -4.02 2.05 5.36
N ARG A 56 -5.11 2.08 6.14
CA ARG A 56 -5.51 3.27 6.92
C ARG A 56 -4.50 3.63 8.00
N ALA A 57 -4.01 2.64 8.75
CA ALA A 57 -2.98 2.85 9.76
C ALA A 57 -1.67 3.38 9.16
N LEU A 58 -1.25 2.82 8.01
CA LEU A 58 -0.08 3.28 7.26
C LEU A 58 -0.26 4.73 6.79
N ASP A 59 -1.40 5.03 6.17
CA ASP A 59 -1.71 6.34 5.64
C ASP A 59 -1.64 7.41 6.74
N ALA A 60 -2.31 7.17 7.87
CA ALA A 60 -2.31 8.07 9.01
C ALA A 60 -0.90 8.32 9.56
N HIS A 61 -0.09 7.27 9.70
CA HIS A 61 1.29 7.37 10.20
C HIS A 61 2.18 8.16 9.24
N ILE A 62 2.13 7.82 7.95
CA ILE A 62 2.91 8.48 6.89
C ILE A 62 2.54 9.97 6.80
N TYR A 63 1.24 10.31 6.78
CA TYR A 63 0.79 11.69 6.70
C TYR A 63 1.07 12.49 7.97
N SER A 64 1.02 11.87 9.16
CA SER A 64 1.42 12.52 10.41
C SER A 64 2.87 12.98 10.37
N ASP A 65 3.77 12.11 9.88
CA ASP A 65 5.19 12.43 9.76
C ASP A 65 5.44 13.46 8.63
N LEU A 66 4.78 13.30 7.48
CA LEU A 66 4.90 14.21 6.34
C LEU A 66 4.41 15.62 6.65
N HIS A 67 3.28 15.77 7.36
CA HIS A 67 2.75 17.10 7.71
C HIS A 67 3.73 17.91 8.58
N ARG A 68 4.59 17.23 9.35
CA ARG A 68 5.59 17.87 10.21
C ARG A 68 6.90 18.18 9.50
N SER A 69 6.95 17.97 8.19
CA SER A 69 8.17 17.99 7.37
C SER A 69 8.09 19.06 6.28
N ASP A 70 9.25 19.53 5.82
CA ASP A 70 9.39 20.43 4.67
C ASP A 70 9.37 19.68 3.32
N PHE A 71 9.27 18.34 3.35
CA PHE A 71 9.27 17.51 2.15
C PHE A 71 7.86 17.32 1.57
N CYS A 72 7.77 17.18 0.25
CA CYS A 72 6.51 16.88 -0.44
C CYS A 72 6.27 15.37 -0.66
N PHE A 73 7.31 14.54 -0.48
CA PHE A 73 7.29 13.11 -0.80
C PHE A 73 7.98 12.29 0.29
N VAL A 74 7.64 11.01 0.34
CA VAL A 74 8.14 10.06 1.33
C VAL A 74 8.82 8.85 0.67
N THR A 75 9.81 8.34 1.37
CA THR A 75 10.32 6.98 1.21
C THR A 75 10.00 6.22 2.48
N VAL A 76 9.36 5.07 2.36
CA VAL A 76 8.95 4.24 3.49
C VAL A 76 9.95 3.10 3.70
N ASP A 77 10.47 3.02 4.92
CA ASP A 77 11.15 1.83 5.43
C ASP A 77 10.15 0.97 6.22
N ALA A 78 9.81 -0.18 5.65
CA ALA A 78 8.80 -1.09 6.18
C ALA A 78 9.39 -2.40 6.73
N CYS A 79 10.70 -2.50 6.93
CA CYS A 79 11.34 -3.79 7.23
C CYS A 79 10.76 -4.47 8.48
N GLU A 80 10.68 -3.74 9.60
CA GLU A 80 10.17 -4.29 10.87
C GLU A 80 8.71 -4.72 10.77
N LEU A 81 7.85 -3.87 10.20
CA LEU A 81 6.43 -4.19 10.01
C LEU A 81 6.23 -5.39 9.07
N ARG A 82 7.07 -5.54 8.03
CA ARG A 82 7.03 -6.69 7.12
C ARG A 82 7.44 -7.99 7.80
N ASP A 83 8.37 -7.94 8.74
CA ASP A 83 8.77 -9.10 9.54
C ASP A 83 7.67 -9.50 10.52
N ALA A 84 6.96 -8.52 11.10
CA ALA A 84 5.86 -8.76 12.04
C ALA A 84 4.57 -9.27 11.36
N LEU A 85 4.11 -8.62 10.30
CA LEU A 85 2.79 -8.86 9.68
C LEU A 85 2.84 -9.60 8.33
N GLY A 86 4.05 -9.87 7.83
CA GLY A 86 4.29 -10.50 6.55
C GLY A 86 4.36 -9.52 5.38
N ALA A 87 5.39 -9.68 4.56
CA ALA A 87 5.68 -8.79 3.45
C ALA A 87 4.54 -8.63 2.42
N LYS A 88 3.75 -9.68 2.17
CA LYS A 88 2.66 -9.64 1.18
C LYS A 88 1.59 -8.62 1.58
N SER A 89 1.12 -8.67 2.82
CA SER A 89 0.06 -7.79 3.34
C SER A 89 0.54 -6.34 3.40
N VAL A 90 1.75 -6.12 3.92
CA VAL A 90 2.33 -4.77 4.02
C VAL A 90 2.58 -4.15 2.65
N ASN A 91 3.15 -4.89 1.69
CA ASN A 91 3.38 -4.37 0.34
C ASN A 91 2.06 -4.00 -0.37
N MET A 92 1.00 -4.77 -0.15
CA MET A 92 -0.32 -4.47 -0.70
C MET A 92 -0.94 -3.22 -0.06
N ALA A 93 -0.80 -3.07 1.25
CA ALA A 93 -1.24 -1.87 1.96
C ALA A 93 -0.46 -0.62 1.54
N LEU A 94 0.86 -0.73 1.35
CA LEU A 94 1.69 0.36 0.81
C LEU A 94 1.22 0.82 -0.58
N ARG A 95 0.83 -0.12 -1.47
CA ARG A 95 0.22 0.25 -2.77
C ARG A 95 -1.08 1.01 -2.60
N MET A 96 -1.93 0.60 -1.65
CA MET A 96 -3.18 1.31 -1.35
C MET A 96 -2.96 2.73 -0.82
N CYS A 97 -1.79 3.00 -0.23
CA CYS A 97 -1.33 4.35 0.13
C CYS A 97 -0.61 5.09 -1.02
N GLY A 98 -0.66 4.58 -2.26
CA GLY A 98 -0.05 5.23 -3.42
C GLY A 98 1.47 5.01 -3.57
N MET A 99 2.07 4.19 -2.70
CA MET A 99 3.50 3.93 -2.74
C MET A 99 3.87 2.94 -3.84
N ARG A 100 5.00 3.19 -4.51
CA ARG A 100 5.55 2.31 -5.54
C ARG A 100 6.85 1.67 -5.07
N PRO A 101 7.09 0.38 -5.40
CA PRO A 101 8.39 -0.23 -5.14
C PRO A 101 9.43 0.39 -6.07
N ARG A 102 10.57 0.78 -5.52
CA ARG A 102 11.72 1.32 -6.23
C ARG A 102 12.98 0.58 -5.83
N GLN A 103 13.83 0.31 -6.81
CA GLN A 103 15.11 -0.31 -6.56
C GLN A 103 16.13 0.74 -6.14
N ARG A 104 16.71 0.58 -4.94
CA ARG A 104 17.83 1.38 -4.45
C ARG A 104 18.99 0.45 -4.12
N GLY A 105 19.92 0.32 -5.05
CA GLY A 105 20.99 -0.68 -4.98
C GLY A 105 20.40 -2.10 -4.99
N SER A 106 20.68 -2.89 -3.94
CA SER A 106 20.16 -4.25 -3.77
C SER A 106 18.83 -4.32 -3.01
N ARG A 107 18.30 -3.20 -2.52
CA ARG A 107 17.07 -3.16 -1.71
C ARG A 107 15.89 -2.59 -2.49
N ILE A 108 14.69 -3.08 -2.19
CA ILE A 108 13.43 -2.48 -2.63
C ILE A 108 12.98 -1.54 -1.52
N ILE A 109 12.87 -0.25 -1.84
CA ILE A 109 12.24 0.77 -1.01
C ILE A 109 10.86 1.10 -1.58
N TRP A 110 9.99 1.72 -0.79
CA TRP A 110 8.66 2.14 -1.23
C TRP A 110 8.57 3.66 -1.20
N SER A 111 8.07 4.30 -2.24
CA SER A 111 8.00 5.76 -2.30
C SER A 111 6.89 6.24 -3.23
N ASP A 112 6.32 7.41 -2.91
CA ASP A 112 5.34 8.14 -3.72
C ASP A 112 5.99 9.20 -4.63
N ALA A 113 7.27 9.50 -4.44
CA ALA A 113 7.99 10.48 -5.24
C ALA A 113 7.92 10.12 -6.73
N PRO A 114 7.78 11.09 -7.65
CA PRO A 114 8.11 10.92 -9.05
C PRO A 114 9.64 11.02 -9.25
N GLY A 115 10.21 10.26 -10.19
CA GLY A 115 11.64 10.42 -10.56
C GLY A 115 12.62 10.37 -9.39
N ASN A 116 13.51 11.37 -9.27
CA ASN A 116 14.50 11.49 -8.19
C ASN A 116 14.17 12.63 -7.21
N GLU A 117 12.88 12.96 -7.04
CA GLU A 117 12.48 14.02 -6.11
C GLU A 117 12.99 13.75 -4.68
N PRO A 118 13.37 14.80 -3.93
CA PRO A 118 13.74 14.66 -2.53
C PRO A 118 12.61 14.04 -1.72
N THR A 119 12.96 13.09 -0.86
CA THR A 119 12.00 12.41 0.03
C THR A 119 12.48 12.45 1.46
N MET A 120 11.53 12.51 2.39
CA MET A 120 11.80 12.16 3.78
C MET A 120 11.68 10.65 3.98
N THR A 121 12.45 10.07 4.89
CA THR A 121 12.29 8.66 5.26
C THR A 121 11.30 8.53 6.41
N VAL A 122 10.26 7.73 6.22
CA VAL A 122 9.32 7.32 7.28
C VAL A 122 9.58 5.86 7.62
N THR A 123 9.84 5.57 8.89
CA THR A 123 10.01 4.20 9.38
C THR A 123 8.70 3.70 9.98
N LEU A 124 8.23 2.54 9.53
CA LEU A 124 7.02 1.92 10.04
C LEU A 124 7.37 0.96 11.18
N PRO A 125 6.90 1.22 12.41
CA PRO A 125 7.22 0.39 13.55
C PRO A 125 6.45 -0.94 13.51
N ALA A 126 6.99 -1.99 14.13
CA ALA A 126 6.36 -3.31 14.14
C ALA A 126 4.97 -3.35 14.81
N ASP A 127 4.74 -2.46 15.79
CA ASP A 127 3.51 -2.33 16.58
C ASP A 127 2.51 -1.30 16.00
N LEU A 128 2.68 -0.90 14.74
CA LEU A 128 1.87 0.14 14.11
C LEU A 128 0.36 -0.08 14.23
N LEU A 129 -0.10 -1.32 14.00
CA LEU A 129 -1.53 -1.65 14.08
C LEU A 129 -2.04 -1.58 15.51
N ASP A 130 -1.24 -1.97 16.50
CA ASP A 130 -1.63 -1.92 17.91
C ASP A 130 -1.82 -0.46 18.33
N ARG A 131 -0.85 0.41 17.97
CA ARG A 131 -0.93 1.86 18.19
C ARG A 131 -2.16 2.49 17.54
N TRP A 132 -2.44 2.11 16.30
CA TRP A 132 -3.62 2.60 15.58
C TRP A 132 -4.94 2.22 16.27
N ASN A 133 -5.04 0.98 16.76
CA ASN A 133 -6.25 0.50 17.44
C ASN A 133 -6.45 1.14 18.83
N GLU A 134 -5.40 1.66 19.46
CA GLU A 134 -5.50 2.40 20.74
C GLU A 134 -5.96 3.85 20.55
N ASP A 135 -5.71 4.44 19.38
CA ASP A 135 -6.02 5.83 19.05
C ASP A 135 -7.42 6.04 18.42
N VAL A 136 -8.15 4.96 18.07
CA VAL A 136 -9.48 4.97 17.42
C VAL A 136 -10.59 4.51 18.38
#